data_AF-A0A959IHU2-F1
#
_entry.id   AF-A0A959IHU2-F1
#
_cell.length_a   1.000
_cell.length_b   1.000
_cell.length_c   1.000
_cell.angle_alpha   90.00
_cell.angle_beta   90.00
_cell.angle_gamma   90.00
#
_symmetry.space_group_name_H-M   'P 1'
#
loop_
_entity.id
_entity.type
_entity.pdbx_description
1 polymer ?
#
loop_
_entity_poly.entity_id
_entity_poly.type
_entity_poly.pdbx_seq_one_letter_code
_entity_poly.pdbx_strand_id
1 'polypeptide(L)'
;MKGPNAYQILEKKLAPYNIIMGNAADTIINQDVSSYPIFVIPEEAIALGIPIVEGEEEHSVRIHATTLEELATKNIIQMDKVDQFRDIYKDPSEFLCLLVISGTEFSFVFLPRIQVDN
;
A
#
# COMPACT_ATOMS: atom_id res chain seq x y z
N MET A 1 -6.23 7.21 29.44
CA MET A 1 -6.54 7.22 28.00
C MET A 1 -5.28 6.78 27.26
N LYS A 2 -5.29 5.64 26.57
CA LYS A 2 -4.21 5.32 25.61
C LYS A 2 -4.44 6.19 24.38
N GLY A 3 -3.44 6.97 23.97
CA GLY A 3 -3.50 7.76 22.74
C GLY A 3 -3.73 6.86 21.52
N PRO A 4 -3.98 7.45 20.33
CA PRO A 4 -4.18 6.65 19.14
C PRO A 4 -2.97 5.77 18.86
N ASN A 5 -3.22 4.49 18.56
CA ASN A 5 -2.14 3.57 18.18
C ASN A 5 -1.62 3.90 16.77
N ALA A 6 -0.45 3.36 16.39
CA ALA A 6 0.19 3.65 15.10
C ALA A 6 -0.75 3.43 13.90
N TYR A 7 -1.61 2.41 13.97
CA TYR A 7 -2.63 2.13 12.95
C TYR A 7 -3.62 3.30 12.78
N GLN A 8 -4.19 3.81 13.87
CA GLN A 8 -5.18 4.91 13.82
C GLN A 8 -4.57 6.22 13.29
N ILE A 9 -3.28 6.45 13.56
CA ILE A 9 -2.56 7.61 13.03
C ILE A 9 -2.37 7.45 11.51
N LEU A 10 -1.93 6.27 11.06
CA LEU A 10 -1.75 5.96 9.64
C LEU A 10 -3.07 6.04 8.87
N GLU A 11 -4.13 5.43 9.40
CA GLU A 11 -5.46 5.45 8.80
C GLU A 11 -5.97 6.88 8.60
N LYS A 12 -5.87 7.74 9.62
CA LYS A 12 -6.25 9.15 9.50
C LYS A 12 -5.38 9.91 8.50
N LYS A 13 -4.07 9.66 8.50
CA LYS A 13 -3.13 10.28 7.56
C LYS A 13 -3.44 9.91 6.11
N LEU A 14 -3.86 8.67 5.87
CA LEU A 14 -4.09 8.15 4.52
C LEU A 14 -5.55 8.22 4.05
N ALA A 15 -6.50 8.57 4.94
CA ALA A 15 -7.91 8.70 4.60
C ALA A 15 -8.18 9.57 3.34
N PRO A 16 -7.52 10.74 3.14
CA PRO A 16 -7.72 11.54 1.93
C PRO A 16 -7.31 10.84 0.63
N TYR A 17 -6.42 9.85 0.73
CA TYR A 17 -5.86 9.13 -0.42
C TYR A 17 -6.49 7.75 -0.61
N ASN A 18 -7.49 7.39 0.19
CA ASN A 18 -8.12 6.06 0.12
C ASN A 18 -8.75 5.81 -1.26
N ILE A 19 -9.47 6.81 -1.79
CA ILE A 19 -10.15 6.68 -3.09
C ILE A 19 -9.16 6.56 -4.25
N ILE A 20 -8.08 7.35 -4.27
CA ILE A 20 -7.06 7.25 -5.33
C ILE A 20 -6.32 5.90 -5.29
N MET A 21 -6.01 5.40 -4.09
CA MET A 21 -5.45 4.05 -3.94
C MET A 21 -6.44 2.97 -4.39
N GLY A 22 -7.72 3.08 -4.02
CA GLY A 22 -8.76 2.16 -4.48
C GLY A 22 -8.88 2.11 -5.99
N ASN A 23 -8.96 3.26 -6.66
CA ASN A 23 -9.03 3.35 -8.11
C ASN A 23 -7.78 2.77 -8.80
N ALA A 24 -6.60 2.98 -8.19
CA ALA A 24 -5.36 2.40 -8.69
C ALA A 24 -5.35 0.86 -8.54
N ALA A 25 -5.83 0.33 -7.41
CA ALA A 25 -6.00 -1.12 -7.21
C ALA A 25 -6.94 -1.71 -8.26
N ASP A 26 -8.09 -1.07 -8.49
CA ASP A 26 -9.06 -1.50 -9.50
C ASP A 26 -8.44 -1.48 -10.90
N THR A 27 -7.64 -0.45 -11.21
CA THR A 27 -6.93 -0.36 -12.50
C THR A 27 -5.94 -1.52 -12.68
N ILE A 28 -5.13 -1.81 -11.66
CA ILE A 28 -4.15 -2.90 -11.67
C ILE A 28 -4.85 -4.26 -11.90
N ILE A 29 -5.97 -4.49 -11.21
CA ILE A 29 -6.72 -5.74 -11.29
C ILE A 29 -7.44 -5.85 -12.65
N ASN A 30 -8.18 -4.81 -13.05
CA ASN A 30 -9.01 -4.82 -14.26
C ASN A 30 -8.17 -4.84 -15.56
N GLN A 31 -6.90 -4.44 -15.49
CA GLN A 31 -5.96 -4.54 -16.61
C GLN A 31 -5.13 -5.84 -16.58
N ASP A 32 -5.49 -6.81 -15.72
CA ASP A 32 -4.80 -8.09 -15.55
C ASP A 32 -3.30 -7.95 -15.22
N VAL A 33 -2.90 -6.84 -14.58
CA VAL A 33 -1.50 -6.58 -14.21
C VAL A 33 -1.10 -7.42 -13.00
N SER A 34 -1.95 -7.46 -11.97
CA SER A 34 -1.76 -8.29 -10.78
C SER A 34 -3.06 -8.41 -9.99
N SER A 35 -3.23 -9.53 -9.30
CA SER A 35 -4.29 -9.71 -8.29
C SER A 35 -3.89 -9.16 -6.91
N TYR A 36 -2.65 -8.67 -6.75
CA TYR A 36 -2.06 -8.27 -5.48
C TYR A 36 -1.49 -6.85 -5.54
N PRO A 37 -2.34 -5.81 -5.73
CA PRO A 37 -1.89 -4.43 -5.64
C PRO A 37 -1.39 -4.10 -4.23
N ILE A 38 -0.26 -3.42 -4.14
CA ILE A 38 0.35 -3.01 -2.87
C ILE A 38 0.72 -1.53 -2.97
N PHE A 39 0.48 -0.76 -1.93
CA PHE A 39 0.78 0.67 -1.88
C PHE A 39 1.94 0.95 -0.93
N VAL A 40 3.05 1.41 -1.48
CA VAL A 40 4.23 1.76 -0.69
C VAL A 40 4.06 3.15 -0.12
N ILE A 41 4.26 3.27 1.20
CA ILE A 41 4.25 4.52 1.95
C ILE A 41 5.68 4.75 2.46
N PRO A 42 6.55 5.37 1.65
CA PRO A 42 7.94 5.55 2.02
C PRO A 42 8.12 6.85 2.82
N GLU A 43 9.05 6.82 3.78
CA GLU A 43 9.46 8.01 4.55
C GLU A 43 10.28 8.98 3.68
N GLU A 44 11.13 8.43 2.80
CA GLU A 44 11.98 9.16 1.86
C GLU A 44 11.66 8.78 0.41
N ALA A 45 12.25 9.47 -0.57
CA ALA A 45 12.07 9.13 -1.98
C ALA A 45 12.68 7.75 -2.31
N ILE A 46 11.93 6.89 -3.01
CA ILE A 46 12.37 5.54 -3.40
C ILE A 46 12.03 5.23 -4.86
N ALA A 47 12.87 4.45 -5.53
CA ALA A 47 12.66 3.96 -6.89
C ALA A 47 11.95 2.58 -6.89
N LEU A 48 10.76 2.52 -6.28
CA LEU A 48 9.94 1.31 -6.18
C LEU A 48 8.49 1.60 -6.58
N GLY A 49 7.92 0.80 -7.47
CA GLY A 49 6.57 1.01 -7.98
C GLY A 49 6.43 2.28 -8.81
N ILE A 50 5.17 2.64 -9.06
CA ILE A 50 4.76 3.81 -9.83
C ILE A 50 4.21 4.86 -8.86
N PRO A 51 4.74 6.10 -8.84
CA PRO A 51 4.18 7.15 -7.99
C PRO A 51 2.75 7.48 -8.41
N ILE A 52 1.82 7.44 -7.45
CA ILE A 52 0.42 7.87 -7.64
C ILE A 52 0.07 9.11 -6.80
N VAL A 53 0.85 9.36 -5.75
CA VAL A 53 0.84 10.60 -4.98
C VAL A 53 2.30 11.00 -4.77
N GLU A 54 2.67 12.14 -5.34
CA GLU A 54 3.98 12.76 -5.15
C GLU A 54 3.85 13.87 -4.12
N GLY A 55 4.59 13.76 -3.01
CA GLY A 55 4.61 14.80 -2.00
C GLY A 55 5.38 16.01 -2.50
N GLU A 56 4.71 17.18 -2.59
CA GLU A 56 5.30 18.42 -3.11
C GLU A 56 6.32 19.07 -2.16
N GLU A 57 6.29 18.72 -0.87
CA GLU A 57 7.12 19.31 0.18
C GLU A 57 7.86 18.25 1.01
N GLU A 58 8.83 18.70 1.80
CA GLU A 58 9.48 17.89 2.82
C GLU A 58 8.42 17.43 3.84
N HIS A 59 8.32 16.11 4.08
CA HIS A 59 7.29 15.44 4.91
C HIS A 59 5.89 15.24 4.30
N SER A 60 5.66 15.60 3.03
CA SER A 60 4.40 15.27 2.35
C SER A 60 4.23 13.77 2.16
N VAL A 61 2.97 13.31 2.17
CA VAL A 61 2.63 11.91 1.93
C VAL A 61 3.06 11.53 0.51
N ARG A 62 3.78 10.41 0.38
CA ARG A 62 4.12 9.77 -0.88
C ARG A 62 3.45 8.42 -0.93
N ILE A 63 2.87 8.08 -2.07
CA ILE A 63 2.21 6.79 -2.27
C ILE A 63 2.60 6.27 -3.65
N HIS A 64 3.20 5.08 -3.68
CA HIS A 64 3.54 4.40 -4.92
C HIS A 64 2.71 3.13 -5.02
N ALA A 65 2.17 2.85 -6.21
CA ALA A 65 1.51 1.58 -6.51
C ALA A 65 2.54 0.58 -7.01
N THR A 66 2.55 -0.62 -6.43
CA THR A 66 3.41 -1.74 -6.83
C THR A 66 2.58 -3.04 -6.76
N THR A 67 3.20 -4.17 -7.09
CA THR A 67 2.58 -5.48 -7.03
C THR A 67 3.42 -6.45 -6.22
N LEU A 68 2.81 -7.52 -5.71
CA LEU A 68 3.53 -8.60 -5.03
C LEU A 68 4.65 -9.16 -5.92
N GLU A 69 4.40 -9.31 -7.22
CA GLU A 69 5.35 -9.80 -8.20
C GLU A 69 6.57 -8.89 -8.35
N GLU A 70 6.37 -7.56 -8.36
CA GLU A 70 7.46 -6.60 -8.40
C GLU A 70 8.30 -6.66 -7.11
N LEU A 71 7.65 -6.72 -5.94
CA LEU A 71 8.33 -6.85 -4.65
C LEU A 71 9.16 -8.13 -4.57
N ALA A 72 8.65 -9.25 -5.06
CA ALA A 72 9.38 -10.52 -5.12
C ALA A 72 10.57 -10.45 -6.08
N THR A 73 10.35 -9.89 -7.28
CA THR A 73 11.41 -9.75 -8.31
C THR A 73 12.54 -8.84 -7.85
N LYS A 74 12.22 -7.80 -7.07
CA LYS A 74 13.20 -6.88 -6.47
C LYS A 74 13.79 -7.39 -5.15
N ASN A 75 13.47 -8.61 -4.72
CA ASN A 75 13.91 -9.22 -3.45
C ASN A 75 13.53 -8.42 -2.19
N ILE A 76 12.44 -7.65 -2.25
CA ILE A 76 11.86 -6.99 -1.07
C ILE A 76 11.06 -8.01 -0.25
N ILE A 77 10.35 -8.90 -0.95
CA ILE A 77 9.78 -10.12 -0.37
C ILE A 77 10.61 -11.30 -0.88
N GLN A 78 11.01 -12.19 0.02
CA GLN A 78 11.71 -13.41 -0.37
C GLN A 78 10.76 -14.34 -1.13
N MET A 79 11.22 -14.97 -2.20
CA MET A 79 10.40 -15.80 -3.08
C MET A 79 9.67 -16.93 -2.34
N ASP A 80 10.29 -17.52 -1.31
CA ASP A 80 9.72 -18.57 -0.46
C ASP A 80 8.64 -18.06 0.53
N LYS A 81 8.50 -16.73 0.66
CA LYS A 81 7.46 -16.06 1.46
C LYS A 81 6.28 -15.59 0.63
N VAL A 82 6.36 -15.65 -0.70
CA VAL A 82 5.30 -15.16 -1.59
C VAL A 82 3.99 -15.92 -1.37
N ASP A 83 4.03 -17.25 -1.35
CA ASP A 83 2.81 -18.04 -1.17
C ASP A 83 2.19 -17.83 0.22
N GLN A 84 3.02 -17.75 1.27
CA GLN A 84 2.54 -17.40 2.61
C GLN A 84 1.92 -16.00 2.65
N PHE A 85 2.46 -15.04 1.89
CA PHE A 85 1.89 -13.70 1.80
C PHE A 85 0.53 -13.70 1.11
N ARG A 86 0.35 -14.51 0.06
CA ARG A 86 -0.94 -14.68 -0.64
C ARG A 86 -2.02 -15.23 0.29
N ASP A 87 -1.68 -16.18 1.17
CA ASP A 87 -2.62 -16.77 2.12
C ASP A 87 -3.18 -15.76 3.14
N ILE A 88 -2.40 -14.74 3.50
CA ILE A 88 -2.81 -13.69 4.45
C ILE A 88 -3.28 -12.40 3.76
N TYR A 89 -3.19 -12.33 2.44
CA TYR A 89 -3.61 -11.18 1.66
C TYR A 89 -5.13 -11.02 1.73
N LYS A 90 -5.59 -9.80 2.02
CA LYS A 90 -7.03 -9.51 2.12
C LYS A 90 -7.62 -9.16 0.76
N ASP A 91 -8.94 -9.32 0.63
CA ASP A 91 -9.67 -8.98 -0.58
C ASP A 91 -9.37 -7.52 -1.01
N PRO A 92 -8.78 -7.28 -2.20
CA PRO A 92 -8.42 -5.95 -2.65
C PRO A 92 -9.62 -5.05 -3.01
N SER A 93 -10.83 -5.63 -3.12
CA SER A 93 -12.09 -4.89 -3.24
C SER A 93 -12.57 -4.30 -1.91
N GLU A 94 -12.12 -4.86 -0.79
CA GLU A 94 -12.49 -4.43 0.57
C GLU A 94 -11.34 -3.75 1.32
N PHE A 95 -10.09 -4.12 1.03
CA PHE A 95 -8.90 -3.66 1.75
C PHE A 95 -7.79 -3.19 0.82
N LEU A 96 -7.11 -2.12 1.21
CA LEU A 96 -5.86 -1.67 0.63
C LEU A 96 -4.70 -2.31 1.37
N CYS A 97 -3.84 -3.05 0.66
CA CYS A 97 -2.59 -3.56 1.21
C CYS A 97 -1.50 -2.49 1.12
N LEU A 98 -0.98 -2.06 2.26
CA LEU A 98 0.08 -1.06 2.36
C LEU A 98 1.41 -1.71 2.75
N LEU A 99 2.50 -1.26 2.14
CA LEU A 99 3.86 -1.48 2.61
C LEU A 99 4.39 -0.18 3.21
N VAL A 100 4.38 -0.07 4.53
CA VAL A 100 4.90 1.09 5.26
C VAL A 100 6.39 0.88 5.51
N ILE A 101 7.20 1.84 5.05
CA ILE A 101 8.66 1.83 5.22
C ILE A 101 9.02 2.94 6.20
N SER A 102 9.62 2.58 7.34
CA SER A 102 10.12 3.54 8.32
C SER A 102 11.55 3.18 8.70
N GLY A 103 12.50 4.05 8.36
CA GLY A 103 13.93 3.72 8.40
C GLY A 103 14.24 2.41 7.66
N THR A 104 14.66 1.39 8.40
CA THR A 104 15.00 0.05 7.87
C THR A 104 13.87 -0.97 8.05
N GLU A 105 12.76 -0.59 8.67
CA GLU A 105 11.65 -1.47 8.97
C GLU A 105 10.59 -1.42 7.85
N PHE A 106 10.11 -2.61 7.47
CA PHE A 106 9.05 -2.80 6.49
C PHE A 106 7.88 -3.47 7.19
N SER A 107 6.68 -2.91 7.06
CA SER A 107 5.48 -3.48 7.66
C SER A 107 4.31 -3.48 6.68
N PHE A 108 3.58 -4.59 6.66
CA PHE A 108 2.34 -4.69 5.90
C PHE A 108 1.16 -4.31 6.77
N VAL A 109 0.33 -3.38 6.26
CA VAL A 109 -0.87 -2.91 6.93
C VAL A 109 -2.04 -2.98 5.96
N PHE A 110 -3.18 -3.49 6.40
CA PHE A 110 -4.40 -3.50 5.60
C PHE A 110 -5.36 -2.44 6.11
N LEU A 111 -5.66 -1.44 5.28
CA LEU A 111 -6.69 -0.44 5.58
C LEU A 111 -7.99 -0.80 4.86
N PRO A 112 -9.17 -0.63 5.47
CA PRO A 112 -10.43 -0.80 4.75
C PRO A 112 -10.55 0.25 3.64
N ARG A 113 -11.14 -0.14 2.50
CA ARG A 113 -11.52 0.78 1.45
C ARG A 113 -12.74 1.59 1.90
N ILE A 114 -12.70 2.88 1.61
CA ILE A 114 -13.88 3.74 1.72
C ILE A 114 -14.68 3.50 0.45
N GLN A 115 -15.82 2.81 0.59
CA GLN A 115 -16.80 2.73 -0.48
C GLN A 115 -17.50 4.07 -0.59
N VAL A 116 -17.48 4.65 -1.79
CA VAL A 116 -18.36 5.77 -2.11
C VAL A 116 -19.67 5.13 -2.57
N ASP A 117 -20.68 5.14 -1.71
CA ASP A 117 -22.05 4.83 -2.13
C ASP A 117 -22.40 5.82 -3.25
N ASN A 118 -22.57 5.31 -4.47
CA ASN A 118 -23.08 6.07 -5.62
C ASN A 118 -24.59 6.31 -5.49
#